data_AF-A0A2I0PEZ3-F1
#
_entry.id   AF-A0A2I0PEZ3-F1
#
_cell.length_a   1.000
_cell.length_b   1.000
_cell.length_c   1.000
_cell.angle_alpha   90.00
_cell.angle_beta   90.00
_cell.angle_gamma   90.00
#
_symmetry.space_group_name_H-M   'P 1'
#
loop_
_entity.id
_entity.type
_entity.pdbx_description
1 polymer ?
#
loop_
_entity_poly.entity_id
_entity_poly.type
_entity_poly.pdbx_seq_one_letter_code
_entity_poly.pdbx_strand_id
1 'polypeptide(L)'
;MEFPQILDIIRFFALILGMAGAVLIIYGGLKAIVKVLLLEIRKGLYTYNSVRRELTDKIVFGLEFLIAADILTTVIAPTQEELINLAVVVVIRTILGYFLAKEAAEFDLQG
;
A
#
# COMPACT_ATOMS: atom_id res chain seq x y z
N MET A 1 5.15 37.03 5.74
CA MET A 1 6.51 36.46 5.78
C MET A 1 6.39 34.99 5.39
N GLU A 2 6.79 34.69 4.16
CA GLU A 2 7.16 33.40 3.57
C GLU A 2 6.67 32.09 4.28
N PHE A 3 5.42 31.66 4.01
CA PHE A 3 4.98 30.26 4.19
C PHE A 3 5.35 29.25 3.06
N PRO A 4 5.86 29.62 1.85
CA PRO A 4 6.02 28.65 0.77
C PRO A 4 7.11 27.59 1.07
N GLN A 5 8.14 27.92 1.84
CA GLN A 5 9.25 27.00 2.14
C GLN A 5 8.81 25.78 2.96
N ILE A 6 7.88 25.94 3.91
CA ILE A 6 7.39 24.83 4.74
C ILE A 6 6.55 23.87 3.88
N LEU A 7 5.74 24.42 2.97
CA LEU A 7 4.91 23.63 2.07
C LEU A 7 5.78 22.80 1.12
N ASP A 8 6.87 23.37 0.59
CA ASP A 8 7.82 22.66 -0.28
C ASP A 8 8.56 21.54 0.45
N ILE A 9 8.96 21.76 1.71
CA ILE A 9 9.57 20.73 2.55
C ILE A 9 8.59 19.57 2.77
N ILE A 10 7.34 19.86 3.14
CA ILE A 10 6.34 18.81 3.39
C ILE A 10 6.04 18.05 2.10
N ARG A 11 5.93 18.73 0.94
CA ARG A 11 5.76 18.09 -0.38
C ARG A 11 6.91 17.16 -0.70
N PHE A 12 8.14 17.59 -0.43
CA PHE A 12 9.34 16.78 -0.65
C PHE A 12 9.32 15.49 0.17
N PHE A 13 8.97 15.57 1.46
CA PHE A 13 8.83 14.39 2.32
C PHE A 13 7.67 13.48 1.88
N ALA A 14 6.52 14.04 1.51
CA ALA A 14 5.39 13.28 0.98
C ALA A 14 5.80 12.48 -0.27
N LEU A 15 6.54 13.10 -1.18
CA LEU A 15 7.04 12.46 -2.40
C LEU A 15 8.02 11.32 -2.08
N ILE A 16 8.95 11.54 -1.15
CA ILE A 16 9.89 10.50 -0.71
C ILE A 16 9.16 9.30 -0.11
N LEU A 17 8.21 9.55 0.79
CA LEU A 17 7.42 8.48 1.42
C LEU A 17 6.58 7.74 0.38
N GLY A 18 5.98 8.47 -0.57
CA GLY A 18 5.23 7.90 -1.69
C GLY A 18 6.10 6.97 -2.54
N MET A 19 7.30 7.41 -2.93
CA MET A 19 8.24 6.59 -3.69
C MET A 19 8.71 5.37 -2.89
N ALA A 20 9.02 5.53 -1.60
CA ALA A 20 9.45 4.42 -0.75
C ALA A 20 8.36 3.35 -0.64
N GLY A 21 7.11 3.75 -0.38
CA GLY A 21 5.97 2.85 -0.34
C GLY A 21 5.72 2.14 -1.67
N ALA A 22 5.76 2.87 -2.78
CA ALA A 22 5.60 2.30 -4.11
C ALA A 22 6.69 1.27 -4.44
N VAL A 23 7.96 1.58 -4.16
CA VAL A 23 9.10 0.66 -4.39
C VAL A 23 8.95 -0.62 -3.56
N LEU A 24 8.55 -0.51 -2.29
CA LEU A 24 8.34 -1.66 -1.42
C LEU A 24 7.24 -2.60 -1.94
N ILE A 25 6.11 -2.02 -2.39
CA ILE A 25 4.99 -2.79 -2.96
C ILE A 25 5.40 -3.47 -4.26
N ILE A 26 6.04 -2.73 -5.18
CA ILE A 26 6.50 -3.28 -6.47
C ILE A 26 7.50 -4.41 -6.24
N TYR A 27 8.50 -4.19 -5.38
CA TYR A 27 9.52 -5.19 -5.08
C TYR A 27 8.93 -6.42 -4.39
N GLY A 28 8.03 -6.23 -3.41
CA GLY A 28 7.33 -7.31 -2.74
C GLY A 28 6.51 -8.15 -3.72
N GLY A 29 5.72 -7.49 -4.57
CA GLY A 29 4.92 -8.12 -5.61
C GLY A 29 5.76 -8.90 -6.62
N LEU A 30 6.81 -8.29 -7.16
CA LEU A 30 7.68 -8.93 -8.15
C LEU A 30 8.37 -10.18 -7.56
N LYS A 31 8.86 -10.08 -6.32
CA LYS A 31 9.48 -11.23 -5.63
C LYS A 31 8.46 -12.36 -5.40
N ALA A 32 7.23 -12.03 -5.05
CA ALA A 32 6.17 -13.03 -4.86
C ALA A 32 5.79 -13.72 -6.17
N ILE A 33 5.65 -12.97 -7.27
CA ILE A 33 5.39 -13.52 -8.61
C ILE A 33 6.48 -14.52 -9.00
N VAL A 34 7.75 -14.13 -8.86
CA VAL A 34 8.89 -15.02 -9.18
C VAL A 34 8.86 -16.29 -8.33
N LYS A 35 8.58 -16.16 -7.02
CA LYS A 35 8.49 -17.32 -6.12
C LYS A 35 7.35 -18.24 -6.50
N VAL A 36 6.15 -17.72 -6.77
CA VAL A 36 4.99 -18.51 -7.20
C VAL A 36 5.30 -19.26 -8.49
N LEU A 37 5.88 -18.58 -9.48
CA LEU A 37 6.23 -19.21 -10.77
C LEU A 37 7.27 -20.33 -10.60
N LEU A 38 8.29 -20.12 -9.75
CA LEU A 38 9.28 -21.14 -9.42
C LEU A 38 8.67 -22.35 -8.69
N LEU A 39 7.66 -22.14 -7.86
CA LEU A 39 6.94 -23.20 -7.14
C LEU A 39 6.11 -24.06 -8.08
N GLU A 40 5.37 -23.41 -8.99
CA GLU A 40 4.56 -24.07 -10.03
C GLU A 40 5.44 -24.96 -10.91
N ILE A 41 6.63 -24.47 -11.28
CA ILE A 41 7.58 -25.21 -12.14
C ILE A 41 8.29 -26.34 -11.39
N ARG A 42 8.62 -26.16 -10.09
CA ARG A 42 9.41 -27.16 -9.33
C ARG A 42 8.61 -28.22 -8.58
N LYS A 43 7.26 -28.21 -8.60
CA LYS A 43 6.38 -29.16 -7.86
C LYS A 43 6.88 -29.43 -6.42
N GLY A 44 7.39 -28.39 -5.76
CA GLY A 44 8.02 -28.51 -4.44
C GLY A 44 7.08 -28.10 -3.31
N LEU A 45 7.17 -28.81 -2.18
CA LEU A 45 6.40 -28.71 -0.93
C LEU A 45 6.51 -27.35 -0.18
N TYR A 46 6.84 -26.26 -0.85
CA TYR A 46 6.81 -24.94 -0.23
C TYR A 46 5.37 -24.44 -0.24
N THR A 47 4.77 -24.40 0.94
CA THR A 47 3.39 -23.96 1.12
C THR A 47 3.24 -22.52 0.62
N TYR A 48 2.32 -22.32 -0.34
CA TYR A 48 1.88 -21.03 -0.87
C TYR A 48 1.68 -19.96 0.24
N ASN A 49 1.29 -20.44 1.43
CA ASN A 49 1.13 -19.65 2.65
C ASN A 49 2.38 -18.84 3.06
N SER A 50 3.59 -19.39 2.86
CA SER A 50 4.84 -18.69 3.20
C SER A 50 5.13 -17.51 2.27
N VAL A 51 4.87 -17.68 0.97
CA VAL A 51 5.02 -16.61 -0.04
C VAL A 51 3.95 -15.55 0.16
N ARG A 52 2.71 -15.96 0.45
CA ARG A 52 1.60 -15.06 0.78
C ARG A 52 1.92 -14.19 2.00
N ARG A 53 2.43 -14.79 3.08
CA ARG A 53 2.80 -14.07 4.31
C ARG A 53 3.88 -13.02 4.05
N GLU A 54 4.96 -13.39 3.35
CA GLU A 54 6.05 -12.44 3.03
C GLU A 54 5.57 -11.30 2.10
N LEU A 55 4.66 -11.61 1.17
CA LEU A 55 4.05 -10.60 0.30
C LEU A 55 3.18 -9.63 1.12
N THR A 56 2.29 -10.17 1.96
CA THR A 56 1.40 -9.37 2.81
C THR A 56 2.20 -8.45 3.72
N ASP A 57 3.24 -8.95 4.41
CA ASP A 57 4.07 -8.14 5.30
C ASP A 57 4.70 -6.95 4.56
N LYS A 58 5.19 -7.16 3.33
CA LYS A 58 5.78 -6.10 2.49
C LYS A 58 4.76 -5.10 1.96
N ILE A 59 3.57 -5.57 1.58
CA ILE A 59 2.48 -4.70 1.11
C ILE A 59 2.00 -3.82 2.28
N VAL A 60 1.77 -4.41 3.46
CA VAL A 60 1.32 -3.68 4.64
C VAL A 60 2.34 -2.61 5.00
N PHE A 61 3.63 -2.96 5.04
CA PHE A 61 4.68 -1.98 5.33
C PHE A 61 4.72 -0.87 4.27
N GLY A 62 4.67 -1.18 2.97
CA GLY A 62 4.62 -0.17 1.92
C GLY A 62 3.38 0.74 2.00
N LEU A 63 2.23 0.19 2.43
CA LEU A 63 1.01 0.96 2.65
C LEU A 63 1.15 1.97 3.78
N GLU A 64 1.91 1.68 4.84
CA GLU A 64 2.17 2.65 5.92
C GLU A 64 2.88 3.91 5.39
N PHE A 65 3.86 3.74 4.50
CA PHE A 65 4.54 4.87 3.85
C PHE A 65 3.60 5.65 2.92
N LEU A 66 2.74 4.95 2.17
CA LEU A 66 1.75 5.60 1.32
C LEU A 66 0.71 6.38 2.14
N ILE A 67 0.25 5.84 3.27
CA ILE A 67 -0.65 6.55 4.20
C ILE A 67 0.04 7.82 4.71
N ALA A 68 1.31 7.72 5.13
CA ALA A 68 2.05 8.87 5.61
C ALA A 68 2.21 9.94 4.52
N ALA A 69 2.51 9.54 3.28
CA ALA A 69 2.57 10.44 2.13
C ALA A 69 1.22 11.15 1.85
N ASP A 70 0.12 10.39 1.91
CA ASP A 70 -1.24 10.92 1.72
C ASP A 70 -1.59 11.93 2.82
N ILE A 71 -1.33 11.60 4.10
CA ILE A 71 -1.57 12.49 5.24
C ILE A 71 -0.75 13.79 5.10
N LEU A 72 0.52 13.69 4.72
CA LEU A 72 1.34 14.88 4.53
C LEU A 72 0.75 15.75 3.42
N THR A 73 0.33 15.15 2.30
CA THR A 73 -0.24 15.85 1.14
C THR A 73 -1.55 16.58 1.48
N THR A 74 -2.41 15.99 2.30
CA THR A 74 -3.70 16.61 2.69
C THR A 74 -3.53 17.83 3.60
N VAL A 75 -2.46 17.86 4.40
CA VAL A 75 -2.15 18.98 5.28
C VAL A 75 -1.69 20.23 4.49
N ILE A 76 -1.11 20.06 3.30
CA ILE A 76 -0.48 21.14 2.51
C ILE A 76 -1.46 21.89 1.61
N ALA A 77 -2.49 21.21 1.11
CA ALA A 77 -3.43 21.78 0.14
C ALA A 77 -4.86 21.28 0.37
N PRO A 78 -5.64 21.94 1.25
CA PRO A 78 -7.08 21.77 1.26
C PRO A 78 -7.66 22.64 0.14
N THR A 79 -7.54 22.24 -1.13
CA THR A 79 -8.37 22.84 -2.19
C THR A 79 -9.69 22.06 -2.28
N GLN A 80 -10.82 22.74 -2.48
CA GLN A 80 -12.16 22.11 -2.50
C GLN A 80 -12.27 20.98 -3.54
N GLU A 81 -11.47 21.05 -4.62
CA GLU A 81 -11.39 20.04 -5.68
C GLU A 81 -10.48 18.84 -5.31
N GLU A 82 -9.33 19.07 -4.66
CA GLU A 82 -8.45 17.99 -4.19
C GLU A 82 -9.03 17.23 -2.98
N LEU A 83 -9.82 17.90 -2.14
CA LEU A 83 -10.58 17.25 -1.07
C LEU A 83 -11.56 16.19 -1.61
N ILE A 84 -12.16 16.43 -2.77
CA ILE A 84 -13.06 15.47 -3.44
C ILE A 84 -12.25 14.26 -3.94
N ASN A 85 -11.12 14.48 -4.61
CA ASN A 85 -10.26 13.39 -5.07
C ASN A 85 -9.73 12.54 -3.91
N LEU A 86 -9.35 13.18 -2.80
CA LEU A 86 -8.93 12.49 -1.60
C LEU A 86 -10.06 11.66 -0.98
N ALA A 87 -11.26 12.23 -0.87
CA ALA A 87 -12.43 11.52 -0.35
C ALA A 87 -12.72 10.26 -1.20
N VAL A 88 -12.60 10.36 -2.52
CA VAL A 88 -12.75 9.22 -3.44
C VAL A 88 -11.71 8.14 -3.17
N VAL A 89 -10.43 8.50 -3.05
CA VAL A 89 -9.35 7.52 -2.77
C VAL A 89 -9.54 6.83 -1.42
N VAL A 90 -9.90 7.59 -0.37
CA VAL A 90 -10.15 7.04 0.97
C VAL A 90 -11.32 6.07 0.97
N VAL A 91 -12.41 6.39 0.26
CA VAL A 91 -13.57 5.50 0.11
C VAL A 91 -13.18 4.21 -0.61
N ILE A 92 -12.49 4.30 -1.75
CA ILE A 92 -12.03 3.12 -2.51
C ILE A 92 -11.17 2.23 -1.61
N ARG A 93 -10.21 2.82 -0.88
CA ARG A 93 -9.34 2.10 0.04
C ARG A 93 -10.11 1.39 1.16
N THR A 94 -11.10 2.07 1.72
CA THR A 94 -11.94 1.52 2.80
C THR A 94 -12.75 0.33 2.31
N ILE A 95 -13.38 0.46 1.13
CA ILE A 95 -14.17 -0.61 0.53
C ILE A 95 -13.28 -1.81 0.21
N LEU A 96 -12.18 -1.60 -0.51
CA LEU A 96 -11.27 -2.70 -0.85
C LEU A 96 -10.66 -3.36 0.39
N GLY A 97 -10.23 -2.57 1.37
CA GLY A 97 -9.71 -3.08 2.64
C GLY A 97 -10.76 -3.89 3.40
N TYR A 98 -12.00 -3.43 3.43
CA TYR A 98 -13.12 -4.15 4.04
C TYR A 98 -13.42 -5.48 3.31
N PHE A 99 -13.51 -5.48 1.98
CA PHE A 99 -13.75 -6.69 1.19
C PHE A 99 -12.63 -7.72 1.38
N LEU A 100 -11.37 -7.28 1.33
CA LEU A 100 -10.23 -8.16 1.53
C LEU A 100 -10.18 -8.74 2.95
N ALA A 101 -10.45 -7.92 3.97
CA ALA A 101 -10.52 -8.39 5.36
C ALA A 101 -11.68 -9.37 5.57
N LYS A 102 -12.82 -9.12 4.94
CA LYS A 102 -13.98 -9.99 4.99
C LYS A 102 -13.70 -11.33 4.31
N GLU A 103 -13.19 -11.33 3.08
CA GLU A 103 -12.84 -12.55 2.36
C GLU A 103 -11.81 -13.37 3.15
N ALA A 104 -10.78 -12.71 3.71
CA ALA A 104 -9.79 -13.39 4.55
C ALA A 104 -10.41 -14.07 5.79
N ALA A 105 -11.37 -13.41 6.46
CA ALA A 105 -12.09 -14.00 7.60
C ALA A 105 -13.02 -15.15 7.17
N GLU A 106 -13.63 -15.05 5.99
CA GLU A 106 -14.55 -16.05 5.45
C GLU A 106 -13.81 -17.32 4.99
N PHE A 107 -12.56 -17.20 4.53
CA PHE A 107 -11.67 -18.33 4.25
C PHE A 107 -11.16 -19.04 5.52
N ASP A 108 -11.01 -18.34 6.64
CA ASP A 108 -10.49 -18.91 7.90
C ASP A 108 -11.56 -19.72 8.68
N LEU A 109 -12.85 -19.52 8.37
CA LEU A 109 -13.96 -20.26 9.00
C LEU A 109 -14.34 -21.57 8.28
N GLN A 110 -13.72 -21.87 7.13
CA GLN A 110 -13.97 -23.09 6.35
C GLN A 110 -12.83 -24.12 6.42
N GLY A 111 -11.79 -23.88 7.23
CA GLY A 111 -10.73 -24.83 7.56
C GLY A 111 -10.87 -25.39 8.97
#